data_AF-A0A916U0C7-F1
#
_entry.id   AF-A0A916U0C7-F1
#
_cell.length_a   1.000
_cell.length_b   1.000
_cell.length_c   1.000
_cell.angle_alpha   90.00
_cell.angle_beta   90.00
_cell.angle_gamma   90.00
#
_symmetry.space_group_name_H-M   'P 1'
#
loop_
_entity.id
_entity.type
_entity.pdbx_description
1 polymer ?
#
loop_
_entity_poly.entity_id
_entity_poly.type
_entity_poly.pdbx_seq_one_letter_code
_entity_poly.pdbx_strand_id
1 'polypeptide(L)' 'MGAVGVAAAAIVNVDGGTWNYGVSSSKVWSYYQHHQKEHRASVSNGDGNYQDSWWKAPGVEARAETYATWSGNKSYYDVR' A
#
# COMPACT_ATOMS: atom_id res chain seq x y z
N MET A 1 -23.55 -3.38 -19.06
CA MET A 1 -22.37 -4.26 -18.91
C MET A 1 -21.46 -3.57 -17.91
N GLY A 2 -21.46 -4.01 -16.64
CA GLY A 2 -20.64 -3.39 -15.60
C GLY A 2 -19.25 -4.01 -15.61
N ALA A 3 -18.23 -3.24 -15.99
CA ALA A 3 -16.85 -3.67 -15.86
C ALA A 3 -16.56 -3.87 -14.37
N VAL A 4 -16.34 -5.12 -13.97
CA VAL A 4 -15.68 -5.43 -12.70
C VAL A 4 -14.29 -4.82 -12.76
N GLY A 5 -14.11 -3.66 -12.12
CA GLY A 5 -12.78 -3.06 -11.97
C GLY A 5 -11.91 -4.08 -11.25
N VAL A 6 -10.97 -4.68 -11.97
CA VAL A 6 -10.12 -5.74 -11.42
C VAL A 6 -9.40 -5.16 -10.21
N ALA A 7 -9.66 -5.72 -9.03
CA ALA A 7 -8.86 -5.38 -7.88
C ALA A 7 -7.46 -5.92 -8.16
N ALA A 8 -6.50 -5.05 -8.45
CA ALA A 8 -5.12 -5.44 -8.64
C ALA A 8 -4.46 -5.46 -7.25
N ALA A 9 -4.48 -6.61 -6.60
CA ALA A 9 -3.85 -6.85 -5.31
C ALA A 9 -2.72 -7.87 -5.49
N ALA A 10 -1.56 -7.58 -4.91
CA ALA A 10 -0.40 -8.44 -4.92
C ALA A 10 0.19 -8.53 -3.52
N ILE A 11 0.63 -9.73 -3.15
CA ILE A 11 1.39 -9.98 -1.93
C ILE A 11 2.74 -10.50 -2.39
N VAL A 12 3.81 -9.78 -2.05
CA VAL A 12 5.18 -10.11 -2.44
C VAL A 12 6.10 -10.04 -1.23
N ASN A 13 7.12 -10.89 -1.22
CA ASN A 13 8.18 -10.81 -0.23
C ASN A 13 9.33 -9.97 -0.82
N VAL A 14 9.63 -8.85 -0.17
CA VAL A 14 10.61 -7.88 -0.66
C VAL A 14 11.41 -7.33 0.51
N ASP A 15 12.72 -7.14 0.32
CA ASP A 15 13.66 -6.65 1.34
C ASP A 15 13.68 -7.42 2.67
N GLY A 16 13.19 -8.67 2.70
CA GLY A 16 13.06 -9.47 3.92
C GLY A 16 11.75 -9.24 4.69
N GLY A 17 10.84 -8.42 4.15
CA GLY A 17 9.49 -8.21 4.64
C GLY A 17 8.43 -8.74 3.68
N THR A 18 7.17 -8.62 4.09
CA THR A 18 6.00 -8.93 3.27
C THR A 18 5.30 -7.63 2.90
N TRP A 19 5.14 -7.39 1.61
CA TRP A 19 4.42 -6.25 1.07
C TRP A 19 3.11 -6.71 0.41
N ASN A 20 1.99 -6.32 1.01
CA ASN A 20 0.65 -6.49 0.46
C ASN A 20 0.16 -5.14 -0.03
N TYR A 21 0.04 -4.98 -1.34
CA TYR A 21 -0.44 -3.75 -1.94
C TYR A 21 -1.51 -4.03 -2.97
N GLY A 22 -2.37 -3.05 -3.19
CA GLY A 22 -3.33 -3.16 -4.25
C GLY A 22 -4.27 -1.99 -4.40
N VAL A 23 -5.09 -2.09 -5.44
CA VAL A 23 -6.17 -1.16 -5.73
C VAL A 23 -7.44 -1.95 -6.00
N SER A 24 -8.54 -1.46 -5.46
CA SER A 24 -9.91 -1.92 -5.72
C SER A 24 -10.71 -0.78 -6.35
N SER A 25 -11.98 -1.03 -6.69
CA SER A 25 -12.89 0.00 -7.21
C SER A 25 -13.07 1.21 -6.29
N SER A 26 -12.79 1.05 -5.00
CA SER A 26 -13.14 2.06 -3.98
C SER A 26 -11.94 2.47 -3.13
N LYS A 27 -10.90 1.64 -3.02
CA LYS A 27 -9.75 1.85 -2.13
C LYS A 27 -8.43 1.38 -2.73
N VAL A 28 -7.36 2.10 -2.46
CA VAL A 28 -5.97 1.70 -2.70
C VAL A 28 -5.28 1.54 -1.34
N TRP A 29 -4.48 0.49 -1.20
CA TRP A 29 -3.77 0.19 0.04
C TRP A 29 -2.33 -0.25 -0.22
N SER A 30 -1.49 -0.01 0.78
CA SER A 30 -0.11 -0.46 0.88
C SER A 30 0.11 -0.88 2.33
N TYR A 31 0.31 -2.18 2.54
CA TYR A 31 0.59 -2.78 3.83
C TYR A 31 1.94 -3.46 3.75
N TYR A 32 2.92 -2.96 4.48
CA TYR A 32 4.26 -3.52 4.50
C TYR A 32 4.60 -3.95 5.92
N GLN A 33 5.10 -5.18 6.06
CA GLN A 33 5.49 -5.75 7.33
C GLN A 33 6.93 -6.23 7.27
N HIS A 34 7.77 -5.71 8.16
CA HIS A 34 9.15 -6.12 8.27
C HIS A 34 9.54 -6.39 9.75
N HIS A 35 10.15 -7.54 10.02
CA HIS A 35 10.42 -7.99 11.40
C HIS A 35 11.72 -7.45 12.01
N GLN A 36 12.68 -7.01 11.19
CA GLN A 36 14.04 -6.67 11.66
C GLN A 36 14.46 -5.22 11.43
N LYS A 37 13.69 -4.44 10.68
CA LYS A 37 14.03 -3.09 10.22
C LYS A 37 12.83 -2.16 10.37
N GLU A 38 13.13 -0.88 10.53
CA GLU A 38 12.12 0.16 10.46
C GLU A 38 11.57 0.22 9.03
N HIS A 39 10.27 0.40 8.93
CA HIS A 39 9.61 0.37 7.64
C HIS A 39 8.38 1.25 7.64
N ARG A 40 7.97 1.71 6.46
CA ARG A 40 6.76 2.48 6.28
C ARG A 40 6.07 2.07 4.99
N ALA A 41 4.79 2.40 4.92
CA ALA A 41 3.98 2.26 3.74
C ALA A 41 3.28 3.57 3.48
N SER A 42 3.09 3.90 2.20
CA SER A 42 2.41 5.11 1.78
C SER A 42 1.57 4.81 0.55
N VAL A 43 0.48 5.55 0.37
CA VAL A 43 -0.38 5.44 -0.79
C VAL A 43 -0.70 6.82 -1.33
N SER A 44 -0.87 6.90 -2.64
CA SER A 44 -1.38 8.08 -3.32
C SER A 44 -2.50 7.66 -4.27
N ASN A 45 -3.55 8.46 -4.36
CA ASN A 45 -4.54 8.32 -5.45
C ASN A 45 -4.34 9.37 -6.54
N GLY A 46 -5.12 9.25 -7.61
CA GLY A 46 -5.09 10.18 -8.75
C GLY A 46 -5.70 11.56 -8.47
N ASP A 47 -6.34 11.73 -7.32
CA ASP A 47 -6.94 12.99 -6.87
C ASP A 47 -5.96 13.81 -6.00
N GLY A 48 -4.76 13.26 -5.73
CA GLY A 48 -3.71 13.91 -4.94
C GLY A 48 -3.77 13.59 -3.45
N ASN A 49 -4.59 12.61 -3.04
CA ASN A 49 -4.65 12.19 -1.64
C ASN A 49 -3.50 11.26 -1.35
N TYR A 50 -2.67 11.71 -0.42
CA TYR A 50 -1.53 10.97 0.08
C TYR A 50 -1.81 10.53 1.52
N GLN A 51 -1.56 9.26 1.81
CA GLN A 51 -1.61 8.72 3.17
C GLN A 51 -0.30 8.01 3.47
N ASP A 52 0.21 8.23 4.67
CA ASP A 52 1.49 7.72 5.13
C ASP A 52 1.31 7.06 6.50
N SER A 53 1.85 5.85 6.62
CA SER A 53 1.85 5.09 7.87
C SER A 53 2.82 5.65 8.92
N TRP A 54 3.74 6.53 8.51
CA TRP A 54 4.99 6.87 9.20
C TRP A 54 5.89 5.65 9.39
N TRP A 55 7.15 5.92 9.79
CA TRP A 55 8.10 4.88 10.16
C TRP A 55 7.56 4.07 11.34
N LYS A 56 7.35 2.78 11.10
CA LYS A 56 6.97 1.79 12.11
C LYS A 56 8.20 1.02 12.55
N ALA A 57 8.20 0.71 13.84
CA ALA A 57 9.20 -0.14 14.45
C ALA A 57 9.20 -1.55 13.82
N PRO A 58 10.34 -2.26 13.85
CA PRO A 58 10.40 -3.66 13.45
C PRO A 58 9.33 -4.51 14.15
N GLY A 59 8.63 -5.34 13.39
CA GLY A 59 7.55 -6.19 13.87
C GLY A 59 6.16 -5.53 13.93
N VAL A 60 6.07 -4.21 13.72
CA VAL A 60 4.79 -3.49 13.64
C VAL A 60 4.43 -3.25 12.18
N GLU A 61 3.30 -3.77 11.72
CA GLU A 61 2.86 -3.60 10.34
C GLU A 61 2.59 -2.12 10.00
N ALA A 62 3.23 -1.63 8.94
CA ALA A 62 2.98 -0.33 8.37
C ALA A 62 1.78 -0.38 7.43
N ARG A 63 0.70 0.33 7.79
CA ARG A 63 -0.56 0.35 7.01
C ARG A 63 -0.88 1.73 6.50
N ALA A 64 -1.04 1.86 5.18
CA ALA A 64 -1.56 3.04 4.54
C ALA A 64 -2.67 2.66 3.56
N GLU A 65 -3.82 3.33 3.65
CA GLU A 65 -4.93 3.16 2.73
C GLU A 65 -5.61 4.49 2.44
N THR A 66 -6.13 4.64 1.24
CA THR A 66 -6.97 5.79 0.85
C THR A 66 -8.00 5.34 -0.19
N TYR A 67 -8.90 6.24 -0.57
CA TYR A 67 -9.88 5.97 -1.62
C TYR A 67 -9.22 5.86 -2.99
N ALA A 68 -9.64 4.87 -3.77
CA ALA A 68 -9.14 4.67 -5.12
C ALA A 68 -9.84 5.61 -6.10
N THR A 69 -9.07 6.07 -7.08
CA THR A 69 -9.57 6.77 -8.27
C THR A 69 -9.60 5.82 -9.46
N TRP A 70 -10.24 6.24 -10.56
CA TRP A 70 -10.28 5.44 -11.79
C TRP A 70 -8.86 5.15 -12.36
N SER A 71 -7.93 6.07 -12.15
CA SER A 71 -6.54 5.98 -12.58
C SER A 71 -5.63 6.78 -11.65
N GLY A 72 -4.33 6.49 -11.66
CA GLY A 72 -3.34 7.26 -10.88
C GLY A 72 -3.15 6.79 -9.43
N ASN A 73 -3.71 5.63 -9.07
CA ASN A 73 -3.45 5.00 -7.78
C ASN A 73 -2.03 4.43 -7.73
N LYS A 74 -1.32 4.71 -6.64
CA LYS A 74 0.05 4.29 -6.41
C LYS A 74 0.22 3.83 -4.97
N SER A 75 0.91 2.71 -4.79
CA SER A 75 1.31 2.17 -3.51
C SER A 75 2.83 2.21 -3.40
N TYR A 76 3.32 2.55 -2.22
CA TYR A 76 4.74 2.67 -1.92
C TYR A 76 5.06 1.94 -0.62
N TYR A 77 6.29 1.44 -0.54
CA TYR A 77 6.89 0.93 0.69
C TYR A 77 8.32 1.49 0.79
N ASP A 78 8.79 1.67 2.01
CA ASP A 78 10.19 1.97 2.31
C ASP A 78 10.64 1.14 3.50
N VAL A 79 11.91 0.78 3.51
CA VAL A 79 12.60 0.08 4.59
C VAL A 79 13.95 0.74 4.83
N ARG A 80 14.37 0.86 6.10
CA ARG A 80 15.70 1.36 6.46
C ARG A 80 16.29 0.60 7.64
#